data_AF-A0A0E0J546-F1
#
_entry.id   AF-A0A0E0J546-F1
#
_cell.length_a   1.000
_cell.length_b   1.000
_cell.length_c   1.000
_cell.angle_alpha   90.00
_cell.angle_beta   90.00
_cell.angle_gamma   90.00
#
_symmetry.space_group_name_H-M   'P 1'
#
loop_
_entity.id
_entity.type
_entity.pdbx_description
1 polymer ?
#
loop_
_entity_poly.entity_id
_entity_poly.type
_entity_poly.pdbx_seq_one_letter_code
_entity_poly.pdbx_strand_id
1 'polypeptide(L)'
;MEMLRWLKLGRESYVEEKVTLKKGEFKELSFLLLDHVSNNTKKLKIEDDVAPKLKNIVWNMDSSMAAGIKVEEGEISWFENQRELKINGDIYHHPKPSVLSLSGVEEENSN
;
A
#
# COMPACT_ATOMS: atom_id res chain seq x y z
N MET A 1 11.54 19.27 19.54
CA MET A 1 11.53 17.88 19.04
C MET A 1 11.50 17.95 17.54
N GLU A 2 12.42 17.27 16.87
CA GLU A 2 12.37 17.13 15.41
C GLU A 2 11.34 16.06 15.06
N MET A 3 10.54 16.32 14.04
CA MET A 3 9.45 15.45 13.62
C MET A 3 9.65 15.09 12.15
N LEU A 4 9.69 13.79 11.86
CA LEU A 4 9.89 13.28 10.51
C LEU A 4 8.62 13.48 9.68
N ARG A 5 8.68 14.42 8.73
CA ARG A 5 7.55 14.76 7.85
C ARG A 5 7.67 14.15 6.45
N TRP A 6 8.89 13.87 6.02
CA TRP A 6 9.25 13.40 4.68
C TRP A 6 10.26 12.29 4.84
N LEU A 7 9.97 11.12 4.27
CA LEU A 7 10.89 9.99 4.26
C LEU A 7 11.14 9.58 2.82
N LYS A 8 12.43 9.60 2.43
CA LYS A 8 12.88 9.03 1.17
C LYS A 8 13.73 7.79 1.49
N LEU A 9 13.27 6.64 1.00
CA LEU A 9 14.05 5.42 0.91
C LEU A 9 14.47 5.26 -0.55
N GLY A 10 15.72 4.94 -0.82
CA GLY A 10 16.12 4.62 -2.18
C GLY A 10 17.44 3.90 -2.27
N ARG A 11 17.71 3.34 -3.46
CA ARG A 11 18.93 2.58 -3.79
C ARG A 11 19.31 1.57 -2.71
N GLU A 12 18.55 0.47 -2.64
CA GLU A 12 18.80 -0.64 -1.71
C GLU A 12 18.77 -0.27 -0.22
N SER A 13 18.33 0.93 0.15
CA SER A 13 18.17 1.33 1.56
C SER A 13 17.13 0.50 2.32
N TYR A 14 16.34 -0.28 1.59
CA TYR A 14 15.34 -1.19 2.12
C TYR A 14 15.32 -2.46 1.27
N VAL A 15 15.59 -3.61 1.89
CA VAL A 15 15.80 -4.89 1.19
C VAL A 15 14.72 -5.93 1.46
N GLU A 16 13.80 -5.63 2.38
CA GLU A 16 12.71 -6.53 2.76
C GLU A 16 11.63 -6.60 1.68
N GLU A 17 10.88 -7.70 1.67
CA GLU A 17 9.79 -7.92 0.72
C GLU A 17 8.63 -6.93 0.90
N LYS A 18 8.43 -6.46 2.14
CA LYS A 18 7.23 -5.69 2.55
C LYS A 18 7.57 -4.47 3.39
N VAL A 19 7.28 -3.28 2.85
CA VAL A 19 7.25 -2.05 3.65
C VAL A 19 6.01 -2.07 4.53
N THR A 20 6.20 -2.03 5.84
CA THR A 20 5.10 -1.92 6.81
C THR A 20 5.25 -0.63 7.60
N LEU A 21 4.25 0.24 7.55
CA LEU A 21 4.14 1.35 8.49
C LEU A 21 3.31 0.86 9.68
N LYS A 22 3.91 0.82 10.89
CA LYS A 22 3.28 0.26 12.09
C LYS A 22 2.56 1.32 12.91
N LYS A 23 1.54 0.88 13.66
CA LYS A 23 0.73 1.75 14.54
C LYS A 23 1.59 2.62 15.46
N GLY A 24 1.28 3.92 15.49
CA GLY A 24 1.90 4.89 16.40
C GLY A 24 3.26 5.44 15.93
N GLU A 25 3.83 4.90 14.85
CA GLU A 25 5.04 5.44 14.23
C GLU A 25 4.71 6.61 13.29
N PHE A 26 5.70 7.48 13.06
CA PHE A 26 5.66 8.48 12.00
C PHE A 26 4.42 9.41 12.01
N LYS A 27 3.97 9.83 13.20
CA LYS A 27 2.76 10.65 13.40
C LYS A 27 2.66 11.90 12.51
N GLU A 28 3.81 12.49 12.19
CA GLU A 28 3.92 13.71 11.40
C GLU A 28 4.30 13.47 9.93
N LEU A 29 4.52 12.22 9.55
CA LEU A 29 4.90 11.87 8.19
C LEU A 29 3.75 12.19 7.23
N SER A 30 4.07 13.01 6.25
CA SER A 30 3.14 13.50 5.23
C SER A 30 3.45 12.95 3.84
N PHE A 31 4.70 12.55 3.61
CA PHE A 31 5.21 12.10 2.32
C PHE A 31 6.19 10.94 2.49
N LEU A 32 5.94 9.84 1.77
CA LEU A 32 6.84 8.70 1.67
C LEU A 32 7.23 8.50 0.20
N LEU A 33 8.53 8.46 -0.07
CA LEU A 33 9.08 8.13 -1.37
C LEU A 33 9.93 6.86 -1.26
N LEU A 34 9.54 5.84 -2.01
CA LEU A 34 10.28 4.61 -2.23
C LEU A 34 10.88 4.68 -3.64
N ASP A 35 12.16 4.99 -3.76
CA ASP A 35 12.82 5.34 -5.02
C ASP A 35 13.89 4.30 -5.39
N HIS A 36 13.54 3.35 -6.25
CA HIS A 36 14.42 2.23 -6.62
C HIS A 36 15.03 1.55 -5.37
N VAL A 37 14.16 1.16 -4.42
CA VAL A 37 14.56 0.53 -3.14
C VAL A 37 15.18 -0.85 -3.36
N SER A 38 14.41 -1.93 -3.28
CA SER A 38 14.87 -3.27 -3.64
C SER A 38 13.87 -3.94 -4.56
N ASN A 39 14.41 -4.74 -5.45
CA ASN A 39 13.70 -5.62 -6.36
C ASN A 39 12.81 -6.65 -5.64
N ASN A 40 13.12 -6.93 -4.37
CA ASN A 40 12.33 -7.81 -3.53
C ASN A 40 11.14 -7.10 -2.90
N THR A 41 11.21 -5.78 -2.72
CA THR A 41 10.13 -5.01 -2.11
C THR A 41 8.96 -4.91 -3.08
N LYS A 42 7.92 -5.68 -2.83
CA LYS A 42 6.71 -5.77 -3.68
C LYS A 42 5.42 -5.58 -2.90
N LYS A 43 5.51 -5.51 -1.58
CA LYS A 43 4.36 -5.33 -0.71
C LYS A 43 4.45 -4.01 0.05
N LEU A 44 3.33 -3.31 0.13
CA LEU A 44 3.15 -2.16 1.00
C LEU A 44 1.97 -2.45 1.92
N LYS A 45 2.21 -2.45 3.23
CA LYS A 45 1.17 -2.55 4.25
C LYS A 45 1.11 -1.27 5.06
N ILE A 46 -0.07 -0.69 5.16
CA ILE A 46 -0.34 0.47 6.00
C ILE A 46 -1.35 0.02 7.05
N GLU A 47 -0.92 -0.01 8.31
CA GLU A 47 -1.82 -0.36 9.41
C GLU A 47 -2.71 0.82 9.80
N ASP A 48 -3.79 0.53 10.54
CA ASP A 48 -4.74 1.54 10.97
C ASP A 48 -4.13 2.55 11.94
N ASP A 49 -4.57 3.81 11.84
CA ASP A 49 -4.10 4.93 12.67
C ASP A 49 -2.59 5.20 12.56
N VAL A 50 -1.97 4.76 11.45
CA VAL A 50 -0.57 5.03 11.13
C VAL A 50 -0.46 6.31 10.34
N ALA A 51 0.52 7.14 10.73
CA ALA A 51 0.87 8.39 10.06
C ALA A 51 -0.39 9.16 9.59
N PRO A 52 -1.21 9.70 10.51
CA PRO A 52 -2.50 10.31 10.18
C PRO A 52 -2.40 11.46 9.17
N LYS A 53 -1.20 12.02 9.03
CA LYS A 53 -0.89 13.11 8.09
C LYS A 53 -0.33 12.62 6.75
N LEU A 54 -0.14 11.31 6.55
CA LEU A 54 0.41 10.73 5.33
C LEU A 54 -0.61 10.90 4.20
N LYS A 55 -0.28 11.75 3.24
CA LYS A 55 -1.17 12.08 2.10
C LYS A 55 -0.69 11.46 0.81
N ASN A 56 0.62 11.24 0.68
CA ASN A 56 1.24 10.88 -0.58
C ASN A 56 2.28 9.79 -0.36
N ILE A 57 2.14 8.71 -1.11
CA ILE A 57 3.15 7.67 -1.24
C ILE A 57 3.53 7.60 -2.71
N VAL A 58 4.82 7.73 -3.00
CA VAL A 58 5.37 7.55 -4.34
C VAL A 58 6.29 6.35 -4.29
N TRP A 59 6.06 5.41 -5.20
CA TRP A 59 6.85 4.21 -5.32
C TRP A 59 7.37 4.08 -6.75
N ASN A 60 8.65 4.43 -6.93
CA ASN A 60 9.37 4.26 -8.17
C ASN A 60 10.20 2.98 -8.13
N MET A 61 10.08 2.18 -9.16
CA MET A 61 10.84 0.96 -9.39
C MET A 61 10.99 0.72 -10.88
N ASP A 62 11.84 -0.22 -11.24
CA ASP A 62 12.02 -0.58 -12.64
C ASP A 62 10.70 -1.15 -13.21
N SER A 63 10.35 -0.75 -14.43
CA SER A 63 9.04 -1.04 -15.04
C SER A 63 8.74 -2.54 -15.15
N SER A 64 9.76 -3.37 -15.33
CA SER A 64 9.67 -4.83 -15.35
C SER A 64 9.25 -5.44 -14.00
N MET A 65 9.31 -4.65 -12.92
CA MET A 65 9.13 -5.10 -11.54
C MET A 65 7.79 -4.69 -10.94
N ALA A 66 7.05 -3.82 -11.62
CA ALA A 66 5.72 -3.41 -11.20
C ALA A 66 4.71 -4.57 -11.20
N ALA A 67 4.98 -5.63 -11.98
CA ALA A 67 4.19 -6.84 -11.97
C ALA A 67 4.26 -7.54 -10.59
N GLY A 68 3.10 -7.65 -9.94
CA GLY A 68 2.96 -8.34 -8.65
C GLY A 68 3.06 -7.46 -7.42
N ILE A 69 3.02 -6.12 -7.57
CA ILE A 69 2.85 -5.23 -6.42
C ILE A 69 1.53 -5.54 -5.72
N LYS A 70 1.58 -5.69 -4.40
CA LYS A 70 0.39 -5.85 -3.55
C LYS A 70 0.36 -4.75 -2.50
N VAL A 71 -0.77 -4.05 -2.44
CA VAL A 71 -1.05 -3.11 -1.36
C VAL A 71 -2.02 -3.80 -0.41
N GLU A 72 -1.56 -4.05 0.80
CA GLU A 72 -2.35 -4.63 1.90
C GLU A 72 -2.86 -3.47 2.76
N GLU A 73 -4.18 -3.27 2.82
CA GLU A 73 -4.80 -2.28 3.67
C GLU A 73 -5.05 -2.83 5.09
N GLY A 74 -5.07 -1.94 6.09
CA GLY A 74 -5.70 -2.19 7.38
C GLY A 74 -7.23 -2.23 7.28
N GLU A 75 -7.94 -2.40 8.40
CA GLU A 75 -9.41 -2.46 8.44
C GLU A 75 -10.07 -1.13 8.03
N ILE A 76 -9.30 -0.03 7.95
CA ILE A 76 -9.75 1.28 7.49
C ILE A 76 -9.06 1.62 6.17
N SER A 77 -9.86 1.82 5.13
CA SER A 77 -9.38 2.07 3.78
C SER A 77 -8.64 3.41 3.69
N TRP A 78 -7.31 3.32 3.69
CA TRP A 78 -6.42 4.47 3.56
C TRP A 78 -6.77 5.33 2.32
N PHE A 79 -7.34 4.71 1.28
CA PHE A 79 -7.79 5.35 0.04
C PHE A 79 -9.10 6.15 0.15
N GLU A 80 -9.91 5.98 1.20
CA GLU A 80 -11.14 6.79 1.39
C GLU A 80 -10.84 8.23 1.82
N ASN A 81 -9.62 8.52 2.27
CA ASN A 81 -9.24 9.81 2.89
C ASN A 81 -8.49 10.78 1.95
N GLN A 82 -8.75 10.76 0.64
CA GLN A 82 -8.05 11.58 -0.37
C GLN A 82 -6.51 11.44 -0.33
N ARG A 83 -6.04 10.21 -0.10
CA ARG A 83 -4.60 9.89 -0.06
C ARG A 83 -4.21 9.25 -1.39
N GLU A 84 -3.06 9.64 -1.91
CA GLU A 84 -2.58 9.19 -3.22
C GLU A 84 -1.41 8.22 -3.06
N LEU A 85 -1.53 7.03 -3.65
CA LEU A 85 -0.41 6.15 -3.94
C LEU A 85 -0.10 6.25 -5.44
N LYS A 86 1.15 6.57 -5.78
CA LYS A 86 1.64 6.59 -7.16
C LYS A 86 2.69 5.52 -7.34
N ILE A 87 2.57 4.73 -8.38
CA ILE A 87 3.56 3.71 -8.77
C ILE A 87 4.12 4.12 -10.12
N ASN A 88 5.42 4.36 -10.21
CA ASN A 88 6.11 4.80 -11.43
C ASN A 88 5.48 6.04 -12.09
N GLY A 89 4.87 6.92 -11.28
CA GLY A 89 4.17 8.13 -11.73
C GLY A 89 2.67 7.97 -11.95
N ASP A 90 2.17 6.74 -12.08
CA ASP A 90 0.75 6.46 -12.29
C ASP A 90 0.01 6.32 -10.97
N ILE A 91 -1.22 6.86 -10.88
CA ILE A 91 -2.06 6.69 -9.68
C ILE A 91 -2.43 5.21 -9.55
N TYR A 92 -2.09 4.61 -8.41
CA TYR A 92 -2.49 3.25 -8.10
C TYR A 92 -3.96 3.23 -7.73
N HIS A 93 -4.75 2.55 -8.57
CA HIS A 93 -6.12 2.22 -8.26
C HIS A 93 -6.14 0.86 -7.56
N HIS A 94 -6.49 0.85 -6.27
CA HIS A 94 -6.69 -0.41 -5.57
C HIS A 94 -7.78 -1.22 -6.30
N PRO A 95 -7.50 -2.46 -6.73
CA PRO A 95 -8.53 -3.30 -7.32
C PRO A 95 -9.58 -3.54 -6.24
N LYS A 96 -10.81 -3.00 -6.44
CA LYS A 96 -11.92 -3.30 -5.53
C LYS A 96 -12.02 -4.83 -5.41
N PRO A 97 -12.08 -5.39 -4.19
CA PRO A 97 -12.32 -6.81 -4.06
C PRO A 97 -13.62 -7.11 -4.81
N SER A 98 -13.53 -7.95 -5.84
CA SER A 98 -14.70 -8.46 -6.53
C SER A 98 -15.57 -9.09 -5.46
N VAL A 99 -16.70 -8.46 -5.16
CA VAL A 99 -17.73 -9.05 -4.31
C VAL A 99 -18.09 -10.36 -5.02
N LEU A 100 -17.67 -11.49 -4.46
CA LEU A 100 -18.20 -12.79 -4.85
C LEU A 100 -19.67 -12.73 -4.46
N SER A 101 -20.52 -12.37 -5.42
CA SER A 101 -21.96 -12.54 -5.32
C SER A 101 -22.20 -14.03 -5.10
N LEU A 102 -22.38 -14.44 -3.84
CA LEU A 102 -23.00 -15.71 -3.50
C LEU A 102 -24.47 -15.61 -3.90
N SER A 103 -24.75 -15.85 -5.18
CA SER A 103 -26.11 -16.00 -5.69
C SER A 103 -26.22 -17.32 -6.44
N GLY A 104 -26.77 -18.31 -5.75
CA GLY A 104 -27.57 -19.39 -6.32
C GLY A 104 -26.81 -20.60 -6.87
N VAL A 105 -26.85 -21.71 -6.12
CA VAL A 105 -27.47 -22.95 -6.59
C VAL A 105 -28.11 -23.62 -5.36
N GLU A 106 -29.43 -23.43 -5.22
CA GLU A 106 -30.28 -24.48 -4.67
C GLU A 106 -30.33 -25.57 -5.73
N GLU A 107 -29.95 -26.80 -5.39
CA GLU A 107 -30.45 -27.96 -6.13
C GLU A 107 -30.72 -29.06 -5.11
N GLU A 108 -32.00 -29.20 -4.79
CA GLU A 108 -32.60 -30.42 -4.30
C GLU A 108 -32.11 -31.60 -5.12
N ASN A 109 -31.77 -32.71 -4.48
CA ASN A 109 -32.12 -34.02 -5.03
C ASN A 109 -32.17 -35.06 -3.90
N SER A 110 -33.40 -35.29 -3.46
CA SER A 110 -33.83 -36.59 -2.94
C SER A 110 -33.67 -37.65 -4.02
N ASN A 111 -33.03 -38.77 -3.68
CA ASN A 111 -33.57 -40.10 -3.97
C ASN A 111 -32.91 -41.15 -3.07
#